data_AF-A0A965W7M8-F1
#
_entry.id   AF-A0A965W7M8-F1
#
_cell.length_a   1.000
_cell.length_b   1.000
_cell.length_c   1.000
_cell.angle_alpha   90.00
_cell.angle_beta   90.00
_cell.angle_gamma   90.00
#
_symmetry.space_group_name_H-M   'P 1'
#
loop_
_entity.id
_entity.type
_entity.pdbx_description
1 polymer ?
#
loop_
_entity_poly.entity_id
_entity_poly.type
_entity_poly.pdbx_seq_one_letter_code
_entity_poly.pdbx_strand_id
1 'polypeptide(L)' 'STLLGNSGYEVLGLQDSGWNPGRYVPSTQLIQDELGVKQTVSLAEAIHRTAHWNDRRK' A
#
# COMPACT_ATOMS: atom_id res chain seq x y z
N SER A 1 1.61 0.20 -15.23
CA SER A 1 1.37 0.04 -13.79
C SER A 1 0.22 0.96 -13.40
N THR A 2 -0.93 0.40 -13.03
CA THR A 2 -2.10 1.18 -12.64
C THR A 2 -2.02 1.42 -11.13
N LEU A 3 -1.95 2.68 -10.72
CA LEU A 3 -2.03 3.06 -9.31
C LEU A 3 -3.39 2.59 -8.77
N LEU A 4 -3.41 1.59 -7.90
CA LEU A 4 -4.60 1.16 -7.16
C LEU A 4 -4.91 2.23 -6.11
N GLY A 5 -5.52 3.33 -6.55
CA GLY A 5 -5.91 4.43 -5.68
C GLY A 5 -5.69 5.78 -6.32
N ASN A 6 -6.41 6.09 -7.41
CA ASN A 6 -6.90 7.45 -7.68
C ASN A 6 -7.88 7.46 -8.87
N SER A 7 -8.99 6.74 -8.76
CA SER A 7 -10.09 6.91 -9.71
C SER A 7 -11.39 6.80 -8.92
N GLY A 8 -12.03 7.95 -8.76
CA GLY A 8 -13.10 8.22 -7.82
C GLY A 8 -14.22 7.19 -7.86
N TYR A 9 -14.48 6.61 -6.69
CA TYR A 9 -15.71 5.89 -6.44
C TYR A 9 -16.74 6.91 -5.94
N GLU A 10 -17.98 6.79 -6.40
CA GLU A 10 -19.09 7.56 -5.83
C GLU A 10 -19.76 6.73 -4.75
N VAL A 11 -19.87 7.27 -3.54
CA VAL A 11 -20.63 6.68 -2.45
C VAL A 11 -21.85 7.55 -2.23
N LEU A 12 -23.03 7.00 -2.52
CA LEU A 12 -24.32 7.72 -2.43
C LEU A 12 -24.37 9.01 -3.30
N GLY A 13 -23.69 9.02 -4.45
CA GLY A 13 -23.65 10.17 -5.36
C GLY A 13 -22.71 11.30 -4.92
N LEU A 14 -21.87 11.05 -3.91
CA LEU A 14 -20.80 11.95 -3.48
C LEU A 14 -19.44 11.37 -3.85
N GLN A 15 -18.52 12.24 -4.28
CA GLN A 15 -17.15 11.85 -4.59
C GLN A 15 -16.45 11.36 -3.33
N ASP A 16 -16.03 10.10 -3.31
CA ASP A 16 -15.28 9.52 -2.20
C ASP A 16 -13.82 9.96 -2.27
N SER A 17 -13.41 10.78 -1.29
CA SER A 17 -12.02 11.19 -1.07
C SER A 17 -11.15 10.08 -0.46
N GLY A 18 -11.76 8.93 -0.14
CA GLY A 18 -11.17 7.86 0.64
C GLY A 18 -11.20 8.15 2.15
N TRP A 19 -10.97 7.11 2.96
CA TRP A 19 -11.11 7.17 4.42
C TRP A 19 -9.99 7.93 5.15
N ASN A 20 -8.88 8.23 4.48
CA ASN A 20 -7.74 8.95 5.07
C ASN A 20 -6.95 9.75 4.03
N PRO A 21 -7.41 10.96 3.66
CA PRO A 21 -6.78 11.80 2.64
C PRO A 21 -5.39 12.30 3.06
N GLY A 22 -5.04 12.22 4.35
CA GLY A 22 -3.73 12.59 4.90
C GLY A 22 -2.72 11.45 4.97
N ARG A 23 -3.02 10.27 4.37
CA ARG A 23 -2.09 9.14 4.40
C ARG A 23 -0.81 9.48 3.66
N TYR A 24 0.25 9.72 4.44
CA TYR A 24 1.60 9.88 3.93
C TYR A 24 2.11 8.55 3.36
N VAL A 25 2.56 8.59 2.10
CA VAL A 25 3.36 7.52 1.48
C VAL A 25 4.73 8.13 1.17
N PRO A 26 5.80 7.73 1.87
CA PRO A 26 7.12 8.28 1.59
C PRO A 26 7.58 7.88 0.19
N SER A 27 8.24 8.80 -0.50
CA SER A 27 9.03 8.44 -1.68
C SER A 27 10.19 7.55 -1.24
N THR A 28 10.42 6.47 -1.98
CA THR A 28 11.57 5.57 -1.79
C THR A 28 12.65 5.79 -2.85
N GLN A 29 12.56 6.86 -3.63
CA GLN A 29 13.48 7.10 -4.75
C GLN A 29 14.94 7.26 -4.28
N LEU A 30 15.16 8.05 -3.23
CA LEU A 30 16.52 8.34 -2.74
C LEU A 30 17.28 7.07 -2.31
N ILE A 31 16.60 6.16 -1.59
CA ILE A 31 17.23 4.91 -1.14
C ILE A 31 17.46 3.92 -2.30
N GLN A 32 16.63 3.98 -3.34
CA GLN A 32 16.86 3.20 -4.56
C GLN A 32 18.10 3.72 -5.30
N ASP A 33 18.24 5.04 -5.41
CA ASP A 33 19.31 5.68 -6.19
C ASP A 33 20.66 5.63 -5.47
N GLU A 34 20.69 5.96 -4.18
CA GLU A 34 21.96 6.08 -3.43
C GLU A 34 22.46 4.73 -2.91
N LEU A 35 21.55 3.83 -2.54
CA LEU A 35 21.90 2.56 -1.89
C LEU A 35 21.56 1.33 -2.73
N GLY A 36 20.94 1.48 -3.90
CA GLY A 36 20.54 0.36 -4.75
C GLY A 36 19.48 -0.55 -4.12
N VAL A 37 18.78 -0.08 -3.07
CA VAL A 37 17.77 -0.86 -2.36
C VAL A 37 16.56 -1.07 -3.26
N LYS A 38 16.04 -2.30 -3.31
CA LYS A 38 14.90 -2.66 -4.17
C LYS A 38 13.84 -3.40 -3.36
N GLN A 39 12.58 -3.19 -3.71
CA GLN A 39 11.49 -3.96 -3.14
C GLN A 39 11.59 -5.42 -3.60
N THR A 40 11.66 -6.34 -2.64
CA THR A 40 11.69 -7.80 -2.89
C THR A 40 10.42 -8.51 -2.42
N VAL A 41 9.59 -7.85 -1.63
CA VAL A 41 8.33 -8.39 -1.09
C VAL A 41 7.17 -7.55 -1.60
N SER A 42 6.23 -8.19 -2.30
CA SER A 42 5.01 -7.56 -2.78
C SER A 42 3.99 -7.38 -1.65
N LEU A 43 2.99 -6.52 -1.87
CA LEU A 43 1.90 -6.33 -0.90
C LEU A 43 1.15 -7.63 -0.59
N ALA A 44 0.83 -8.42 -1.63
CA ALA A 44 0.13 -9.70 -1.47
C ALA A 44 0.93 -10.66 -0.58
N GLU A 45 2.23 -10.78 -0.83
CA GLU A 45 3.13 -11.60 -0.03
C GLU A 45 3.21 -11.12 1.43
N ALA A 46 3.29 -9.80 1.64
CA ALA A 46 3.28 -9.22 2.99
C ALA A 46 1.99 -9.55 3.76
N ILE A 47 0.83 -9.51 3.09
CA ILE A 47 -0.47 -9.88 3.67
C ILE A 47 -0.47 -11.37 4.07
N HIS A 48 -0.03 -12.26 3.19
CA HIS A 48 0.04 -13.70 3.48
C HIS A 48 0.94 -14.01 4.67
N ARG A 49 2.14 -13.43 4.73
CA ARG A 49 3.07 -13.60 5.85
C ARG A 49 2.48 -13.13 7.18
N THR A 50 1.80 -11.99 7.15
CA THR A 50 1.15 -11.41 8.34
C THR A 50 0.02 -12.31 8.84
N ALA A 51 -0.84 -12.81 7.94
CA ALA A 51 -1.93 -13.70 8.29
C ALA A 51 -1.43 -15.00 8.94
N HIS A 52 -0.45 -15.65 8.31
CA HIS A 52 0.12 -16.89 8.81
C HIS A 52 0.84 -16.72 10.16
N TRP A 53 1.48 -15.58 10.41
CA TRP A 53 2.06 -15.30 11.72
C TRP A 53 1.00 -15.10 12.81
N ASN A 54 -0.13 -14.47 12.50
CA ASN A 54 -1.24 -14.33 13.45
C ASN A 54 -1.94 -15.67 13.73
N ASP A 55 -1.98 -16.58 12.76
CA ASP A 55 -2.56 -17.91 12.92
C ASP A 55 -1.73 -18.77 13.89
N ARG A 56 -0.39 -18.73 13.78
CA ARG A 56 0.55 -19.40 14.70
C ARG A 56 0.48 -18.91 16.16
N ARG A 57 -0.31 -17.87 16.42
CA ARG A 57 -0.45 -17.23 17.72
C ARG A 57 -1.76 -17.58 18.43
N LYS A 58 -2.61 -18.37 17.79
CA LYS A 58 -3.82 -18.96 18.36
C LYS A 58 -3.50 -20.37 18.86
#